data_AF-A0A0K0SX91-F1
#
_entry.id   AF-A0A0K0SX91-F1
#
_cell.length_a   1.000
_cell.length_b   1.000
_cell.length_c   1.000
_cell.angle_alpha   90.00
_cell.angle_beta   90.00
_cell.angle_gamma   90.00
#
_symmetry.space_group_name_H-M   'P 1'
#
loop_
_entity.id
_entity.type
_entity.pdbx_description
1 polymer ?
#
loop_
_entity_poly.entity_id
_entity_poly.type
_entity_poly.pdbx_seq_one_letter_code
_entity_poly.pdbx_strand_id
1 'polypeptide(L)'
;MLTALLQSEWLIRMLDKSGKQASHKLLGLFNILDDLLSSPLYSENAPQTFESAPETNTPERLQNYLATQAQLAGARLPDMLANQLYFMALSACQEKLRNKQSSALQHARHAAQALIDEQTNREINWLAIRNYSIVIMALFSGVMGGYYWHMQLTTKPPIQTAEAPQPPPKPLSLEASPSETAAIYSRLETMKHGDCRLLEALQLPDRVKSVYIENIINGHVTTNRDEQILVNQLLDQVQCNYTPKLMANSK
;
A
#
# COMPACT_ATOMS: atom_id res chain seq x y z
N MET A 1 8.48 -41.56 -20.81
CA MET A 1 9.93 -41.25 -20.88
C MET A 1 10.25 -39.92 -20.22
N LEU A 2 9.73 -38.78 -20.70
CA LEU A 2 10.00 -37.46 -20.10
C LEU A 2 9.48 -37.32 -18.66
N THR A 3 8.30 -37.89 -18.39
CA THR A 3 7.72 -37.98 -17.04
C THR A 3 8.59 -38.78 -16.08
N ALA A 4 9.18 -39.88 -16.53
CA ALA A 4 10.11 -40.70 -15.73
C ALA A 4 11.40 -39.95 -15.41
N LEU A 5 11.93 -39.17 -16.36
CA LEU A 5 13.09 -38.31 -16.13
C LEU A 5 12.81 -37.23 -15.08
N LEU A 6 11.66 -36.56 -15.20
CA LEU A 6 11.25 -35.50 -14.25
C LEU A 6 10.98 -36.05 -12.84
N GLN A 7 10.66 -37.33 -12.70
CA GLN A 7 10.43 -37.98 -11.41
C GLN A 7 11.67 -38.69 -10.85
N SER A 8 12.79 -38.67 -11.58
CA SER A 8 13.98 -39.42 -11.20
C SER A 8 14.69 -38.85 -9.96
N GLU A 9 15.14 -39.73 -9.07
CA GLU A 9 15.99 -39.39 -7.91
C GLU A 9 17.31 -38.72 -8.34
N TRP A 10 17.81 -39.10 -9.51
CA TRP A 10 19.00 -38.49 -10.10
C TRP A 10 18.84 -36.99 -10.31
N LEU A 11 17.68 -36.55 -10.84
CA LEU A 11 17.42 -35.14 -11.09
C LEU A 11 17.42 -34.33 -9.80
N ILE A 12 16.78 -34.85 -8.76
CA ILE A 12 16.73 -34.19 -7.44
C ILE A 12 18.14 -34.06 -6.84
N ARG A 13 18.97 -35.12 -6.92
CA ARG A 13 20.36 -35.06 -6.46
C ARG A 13 21.20 -34.08 -7.26
N MET A 14 20.93 -33.93 -8.56
CA MET A 14 21.64 -32.97 -9.39
C MET A 14 21.24 -31.52 -9.08
N LEU A 15 19.95 -31.29 -8.81
CA LEU A 15 19.44 -30.00 -8.33
C LEU A 15 20.05 -29.62 -6.97
N ASP A 16 20.18 -30.59 -6.07
CA ASP A 16 20.77 -30.31 -4.77
C ASP A 16 22.25 -29.89 -4.86
N LYS A 17 22.96 -30.41 -5.89
CA LYS A 17 24.34 -30.03 -6.22
C LYS A 17 24.46 -28.74 -7.02
N SER A 18 23.40 -28.24 -7.65
CA SER A 18 23.49 -27.12 -8.61
C SER A 18 23.76 -25.77 -7.95
N GLY A 19 23.54 -25.63 -6.65
CA GLY A 19 23.84 -24.39 -5.93
C GLY A 19 23.52 -24.44 -4.43
N LYS A 20 24.02 -23.47 -3.68
CA LYS A 20 23.74 -23.34 -2.22
C LYS A 20 22.42 -22.64 -1.93
N GLN A 21 22.03 -21.68 -2.77
CA GLN A 21 20.80 -20.88 -2.60
C GLN A 21 19.61 -21.60 -3.24
N ALA A 22 18.45 -21.56 -2.57
CA ALA A 22 17.25 -22.24 -3.05
C ALA A 22 16.76 -21.73 -4.43
N SER A 23 16.85 -20.41 -4.68
CA SER A 23 16.54 -19.82 -6.00
C SER A 23 17.43 -20.37 -7.12
N HIS A 24 18.73 -20.55 -6.86
CA HIS A 24 19.67 -21.15 -7.81
C HIS A 24 19.37 -22.62 -8.06
N LYS A 25 18.88 -23.36 -7.07
CA LYS A 25 18.42 -24.76 -7.24
C LYS A 25 17.18 -24.83 -8.15
N LEU A 26 16.22 -23.93 -7.96
CA LEU A 26 15.03 -23.84 -8.82
C LEU A 26 15.38 -23.52 -10.28
N LEU A 27 16.25 -22.53 -10.50
CA LEU A 27 16.71 -22.18 -11.85
C LEU A 27 17.64 -23.24 -12.46
N GLY A 28 18.35 -23.99 -11.61
CA GLY A 28 19.19 -25.11 -12.00
C GLY A 28 18.44 -26.20 -12.76
N LEU A 29 17.14 -26.38 -12.49
CA LEU A 29 16.26 -27.30 -13.21
C LEU A 29 16.35 -27.12 -14.72
N PHE A 30 16.22 -25.88 -15.20
CA PHE A 30 16.20 -25.61 -16.63
C PHE A 30 17.56 -25.88 -17.27
N ASN A 31 18.67 -25.56 -16.60
CA ASN A 31 20.02 -25.81 -17.12
C ASN A 31 20.33 -27.29 -17.19
N ILE A 32 20.04 -28.03 -16.12
CA ILE A 32 20.29 -29.47 -16.05
C ILE A 32 19.51 -30.18 -17.17
N LEU A 33 18.25 -29.79 -17.37
CA LEU A 33 17.44 -30.30 -18.47
C LEU A 33 17.98 -29.88 -19.84
N ASP A 34 18.47 -28.64 -19.97
CA ASP A 34 19.04 -28.13 -21.22
C ASP A 34 20.31 -28.88 -21.62
N ASP A 35 21.24 -29.04 -20.68
CA ASP A 35 22.50 -29.77 -20.84
C ASP A 35 22.27 -31.25 -21.13
N LEU A 36 21.32 -31.86 -20.43
CA LEU A 36 20.99 -33.27 -20.62
C LEU A 36 20.36 -33.52 -22.00
N LEU A 37 19.43 -32.66 -22.44
CA LEU A 37 18.80 -32.80 -23.76
C LEU A 37 19.73 -32.39 -24.91
N SER A 38 20.72 -31.53 -24.65
CA SER A 38 21.79 -31.21 -25.62
C SER A 38 22.84 -32.31 -25.72
N SER A 39 22.98 -33.16 -24.69
CA SER A 39 24.03 -34.17 -24.65
C SER A 39 23.76 -35.32 -25.63
N PRO A 40 24.74 -35.70 -26.47
CA PRO A 40 24.58 -36.80 -27.41
C PRO A 40 24.34 -38.15 -26.69
N LEU A 41 24.83 -38.29 -25.45
CA LEU A 41 24.68 -39.50 -24.63
C LEU A 41 23.23 -39.78 -24.22
N TYR A 42 22.39 -38.75 -24.12
CA TYR A 42 20.96 -38.92 -23.82
C TYR A 42 20.22 -39.55 -25.00
N SER A 43 20.59 -39.19 -26.24
CA SER A 43 19.98 -39.76 -27.45
C SER A 43 20.30 -41.24 -27.66
N GLU A 44 21.39 -41.74 -27.08
CA GLU A 44 21.90 -43.10 -27.30
C GLU A 44 21.47 -44.07 -26.18
N ASN A 45 21.33 -43.59 -24.94
CA ASN A 45 21.10 -44.43 -23.75
C ASN A 45 19.76 -44.20 -23.03
N ALA A 46 18.83 -43.45 -23.66
CA ALA A 46 17.53 -43.07 -23.11
C ALA A 46 16.69 -44.18 -22.41
N PRO A 47 16.76 -45.48 -22.77
CA PRO A 47 15.88 -46.48 -22.13
C PRO A 47 16.42 -47.09 -20.83
N GLN A 48 17.72 -46.97 -20.50
CA GLN A 48 18.33 -47.84 -19.47
C GLN A 48 18.71 -47.14 -18.17
N THR A 49 18.82 -45.81 -18.14
CA THR A 49 19.35 -45.09 -16.95
C THR A 49 18.29 -44.67 -15.93
N PHE A 50 17.01 -44.66 -16.32
CA PHE A 50 15.91 -44.25 -15.44
C PHE A 50 15.08 -45.48 -15.11
N GLU A 51 15.46 -46.22 -14.06
CA GLU A 51 14.66 -47.32 -13.51
C GLU A 51 13.23 -46.81 -13.26
N SER A 52 12.28 -47.40 -13.98
CA SER A 52 10.85 -47.18 -13.79
C SER A 52 10.48 -47.57 -12.36
N ALA A 53 10.30 -46.59 -11.48
CA ALA A 53 9.62 -46.83 -10.21
C ALA A 53 8.20 -47.34 -10.51
N PRO A 54 7.68 -48.32 -9.75
CA PRO A 54 6.37 -48.90 -9.98
C PRO A 54 5.29 -47.81 -9.97
N GLU A 55 4.34 -47.92 -10.90
CA GLU A 55 3.23 -46.99 -11.20
C GLU A 55 2.24 -46.82 -10.04
N THR A 56 2.71 -46.39 -8.88
CA THR A 56 1.86 -46.05 -7.74
C THR A 56 2.01 -44.55 -7.48
N ASN A 57 1.11 -43.77 -8.08
CA ASN A 57 0.65 -42.46 -7.59
C ASN A 57 1.71 -41.51 -7.00
N THR A 58 2.84 -41.23 -7.67
CA THR A 58 3.77 -40.17 -7.21
C THR A 58 4.11 -39.14 -8.30
N PRO A 59 3.11 -38.47 -8.92
CA PRO A 59 3.38 -37.31 -9.79
C PRO A 59 4.03 -36.12 -9.07
N GLU A 60 4.05 -36.12 -7.74
CA GLU A 60 4.36 -34.93 -6.94
C GLU A 60 5.81 -34.83 -6.45
N ARG A 61 6.69 -35.83 -6.66
CA ARG A 61 8.03 -35.83 -6.01
C ARG A 61 8.86 -34.58 -6.36
N LEU A 62 8.96 -34.26 -7.65
CA LEU A 62 9.67 -33.05 -8.10
C LEU A 62 8.93 -31.79 -7.67
N GLN A 63 7.60 -31.77 -7.76
CA GLN A 63 6.78 -30.62 -7.37
C GLN A 63 6.96 -30.31 -5.88
N ASN A 64 6.95 -31.32 -5.01
CA ASN A 64 7.19 -31.18 -3.57
C ASN A 64 8.60 -30.67 -3.27
N TYR A 65 9.61 -31.15 -4.01
CA TYR A 65 10.96 -30.62 -3.90
C TYR A 65 11.03 -29.14 -4.31
N LEU A 66 10.43 -28.79 -5.45
CA LEU A 66 10.38 -27.41 -5.94
C LEU A 66 9.60 -26.51 -4.99
N ALA A 67 8.51 -26.98 -4.39
CA ALA A 67 7.73 -26.25 -3.39
C ALA A 67 8.56 -25.98 -2.13
N THR A 68 9.31 -26.97 -1.66
CA THR A 68 10.23 -26.82 -0.52
C THR A 68 11.32 -25.78 -0.84
N GLN A 69 11.92 -25.82 -2.02
CA GLN A 69 12.93 -24.82 -2.42
C GLN A 69 12.31 -23.43 -2.63
N ALA A 70 11.08 -23.33 -3.16
CA ALA A 70 10.35 -22.08 -3.30
C ALA A 70 10.07 -21.45 -1.94
N GLN A 71 9.67 -22.26 -0.95
CA GLN A 71 9.46 -21.80 0.42
C GLN A 71 10.77 -21.30 1.05
N LEU A 72 11.87 -22.02 0.87
CA LEU A 72 13.20 -21.60 1.34
C LEU A 72 13.71 -20.34 0.63
N ALA A 73 13.29 -20.09 -0.60
CA ALA A 73 13.58 -18.86 -1.34
C ALA A 73 12.73 -17.66 -0.86
N GLY A 74 11.73 -17.88 0.00
CA GLY A 74 10.84 -16.84 0.49
C GLY A 74 9.68 -16.50 -0.45
N ALA A 75 9.29 -17.42 -1.33
CA ALA A 75 8.15 -17.22 -2.22
C ALA A 75 6.83 -17.06 -1.44
N ARG A 76 5.99 -16.08 -1.83
CA ARG A 76 4.66 -15.87 -1.23
C ARG A 76 3.75 -17.09 -1.37
N LEU A 77 3.78 -17.76 -2.52
CA LEU A 77 2.95 -18.94 -2.84
C LEU A 77 3.82 -20.10 -3.39
N PRO A 78 4.46 -20.90 -2.50
CA PRO A 78 5.45 -21.89 -2.93
C PRO A 78 4.88 -23.02 -3.79
N ASP A 79 3.70 -23.54 -3.46
CA ASP A 79 3.08 -24.66 -4.19
C ASP A 79 2.65 -24.25 -5.61
N MET A 80 2.10 -23.05 -5.75
CA MET A 80 1.72 -22.49 -7.05
C MET A 80 2.95 -22.27 -7.93
N LEU A 81 4.01 -21.69 -7.37
CA LEU A 81 5.27 -21.49 -8.08
C LEU A 81 5.87 -22.82 -8.54
N ALA A 82 5.90 -23.83 -7.68
CA ALA A 82 6.41 -25.16 -8.01
C ALA A 82 5.68 -25.79 -9.20
N ASN A 83 4.34 -25.70 -9.22
CA ASN A 83 3.53 -26.21 -10.32
C ASN A 83 3.78 -25.45 -11.63
N GLN A 84 3.89 -24.12 -11.58
CA GLN A 84 4.22 -23.31 -12.76
C GLN A 84 5.61 -23.68 -13.33
N LEU A 85 6.62 -23.81 -12.46
CA LEU A 85 7.96 -24.23 -12.85
C LEU A 85 7.96 -25.63 -13.48
N TYR A 86 7.21 -26.56 -12.91
CA TYR A 86 7.05 -27.91 -13.45
C TYR A 86 6.47 -27.90 -14.87
N PHE A 87 5.36 -27.19 -15.10
CA PHE A 87 4.73 -27.14 -16.43
C PHE A 87 5.57 -26.37 -17.46
N MET A 88 6.27 -25.30 -17.04
CA MET A 88 7.23 -24.61 -17.91
C MET A 88 8.38 -25.53 -18.32
N ALA A 89 8.95 -26.29 -17.38
CA ALA A 89 10.02 -27.24 -17.69
C ALA A 89 9.52 -28.37 -18.60
N LEU A 90 8.33 -28.92 -18.33
CA LEU A 90 7.70 -29.98 -19.13
C LEU A 90 7.51 -29.54 -20.59
N SER A 91 6.89 -28.37 -20.80
CA SER A 91 6.60 -27.84 -22.13
C SER A 91 7.88 -27.47 -22.89
N ALA A 92 8.86 -26.86 -22.22
CA ALA A 92 10.15 -26.51 -22.83
C ALA A 92 10.96 -27.75 -23.24
N CYS A 93 10.96 -28.81 -22.43
CA CYS A 93 11.58 -30.08 -22.80
C CYS A 93 10.90 -30.73 -24.00
N GLN A 94 9.56 -30.71 -24.06
CA GLN A 94 8.82 -31.22 -25.22
C GLN A 94 9.17 -30.45 -26.50
N GLU A 95 9.26 -29.12 -26.42
CA GLU A 95 9.63 -28.29 -27.57
C GLU A 95 11.06 -28.57 -28.03
N LYS A 96 12.01 -28.71 -27.10
CA LYS A 96 13.40 -29.03 -27.43
C LYS A 96 13.58 -30.44 -28.03
N LEU A 97 12.76 -31.40 -27.61
CA LEU A 97 12.74 -32.74 -28.23
C LEU A 97 12.21 -32.71 -29.67
N ARG A 98 11.25 -31.83 -29.98
CA ARG A 98 10.75 -31.64 -31.34
C ARG A 98 11.77 -30.89 -32.21
N ASN A 99 12.39 -29.86 -31.63
CA ASN A 99 13.34 -28.97 -32.28
C ASN A 99 14.65 -28.93 -31.50
N LYS A 100 15.66 -29.72 -31.90
CA LYS A 100 16.94 -29.85 -31.17
C LYS A 100 17.69 -28.53 -30.96
N GLN A 101 17.50 -27.55 -31.84
CA GLN A 101 18.10 -26.22 -31.78
C GLN A 101 17.23 -25.19 -31.02
N SER A 102 16.15 -25.62 -30.37
CA SER A 102 15.23 -24.73 -29.69
C SER A 102 15.84 -24.15 -28.41
N SER A 103 15.72 -22.83 -28.25
CA SER A 103 16.05 -22.08 -27.03
C SER A 103 14.93 -22.10 -25.99
N ALA A 104 13.92 -22.97 -26.14
CA ALA A 104 12.74 -23.01 -25.27
C ALA A 104 13.07 -23.14 -23.77
N LEU A 105 14.07 -23.96 -23.41
CA LEU A 105 14.48 -24.12 -22.00
C LEU A 105 15.18 -22.87 -21.44
N GLN A 106 15.94 -22.15 -22.27
CA GLN A 106 16.55 -20.88 -21.87
C GLN A 106 15.48 -19.80 -21.65
N HIS A 107 14.48 -19.72 -22.52
CA HIS A 107 13.34 -18.81 -22.34
C HIS A 107 12.51 -19.16 -21.11
N ALA A 108 12.24 -20.45 -20.89
CA ALA A 108 11.55 -20.93 -19.70
C ALA A 108 12.33 -20.60 -18.42
N ARG A 109 13.66 -20.69 -18.46
CA ARG A 109 14.52 -20.25 -17.34
C ARG A 109 14.38 -18.75 -17.06
N HIS A 110 14.41 -17.90 -18.09
CA HIS A 110 14.24 -16.46 -17.91
C HIS A 110 12.86 -16.11 -17.36
N ALA A 111 11.81 -16.77 -17.84
CA ALA A 111 10.45 -16.62 -17.30
C ALA A 111 10.36 -17.07 -15.83
N ALA A 112 10.98 -18.22 -15.50
CA ALA A 112 11.07 -18.73 -14.14
C ALA A 112 11.82 -17.76 -13.21
N GLN A 113 12.89 -17.13 -13.69
CA GLN A 113 13.61 -16.12 -12.94
C GLN A 113 12.73 -14.93 -12.61
N ALA A 114 12.01 -14.38 -13.60
CA ALA A 114 11.08 -13.28 -13.37
C ALA A 114 9.97 -13.65 -12.36
N LEU A 115 9.43 -14.87 -12.44
CA LEU A 115 8.42 -15.35 -11.50
C LEU A 115 8.96 -15.52 -10.08
N ILE A 116 10.17 -16.07 -9.92
CA ILE A 116 10.81 -16.18 -8.61
C ILE A 116 11.06 -14.78 -8.04
N ASP A 117 11.58 -13.86 -8.84
CA ASP A 117 11.85 -12.49 -8.41
C ASP A 117 10.55 -11.78 -7.98
N GLU A 118 9.45 -11.94 -8.72
CA GLU A 118 8.14 -11.37 -8.37
C GLU A 118 7.57 -11.98 -7.08
N GLN A 119 7.72 -13.30 -6.90
CA GLN A 119 7.19 -14.00 -5.73
C GLN A 119 8.03 -13.79 -4.47
N THR A 120 9.30 -13.41 -4.61
CA THR A 120 10.25 -13.23 -3.49
C THR A 120 10.48 -11.76 -3.15
N ASN A 121 10.31 -10.84 -4.10
CA ASN A 121 10.39 -9.42 -3.81
C ASN A 121 9.18 -8.98 -2.99
N ARG A 122 9.44 -8.65 -1.72
CA ARG A 122 8.46 -7.97 -0.89
C ARG A 122 8.36 -6.53 -1.40
N GLU A 123 7.19 -6.16 -1.92
CA GLU A 123 6.87 -4.76 -2.23
C GLU A 123 7.14 -3.90 -0.99
N ILE A 124 8.24 -3.18 -1.02
CA ILE A 124 8.56 -2.19 0.00
C ILE A 124 7.62 -1.02 -0.26
N ASN A 125 6.69 -0.78 0.66
CA ASN A 125 5.81 0.38 0.59
C ASN A 125 6.62 1.66 0.81
N TRP A 126 7.27 2.14 -0.24
CA TRP A 126 8.05 3.38 -0.26
C TRP A 126 7.24 4.60 0.17
N LEU A 127 5.93 4.59 -0.12
CA LEU A 127 4.97 5.59 0.36
C LEU A 127 4.82 5.57 1.89
N ALA A 128 4.78 4.38 2.50
CA ALA A 128 4.73 4.25 3.96
C ALA A 128 6.04 4.76 4.57
N ILE A 129 7.19 4.37 4.02
CA ILE A 129 8.51 4.85 4.47
C ILE A 129 8.59 6.39 4.41
N ARG A 130 8.14 6.99 3.30
CA ARG A 130 8.09 8.45 3.15
C ARG A 130 7.21 9.09 4.21
N ASN A 131 6.01 8.58 4.45
CA ASN A 131 5.10 9.13 5.45
C ASN A 131 5.67 9.01 6.87
N TYR A 132 6.27 7.86 7.23
CA TYR A 132 6.94 7.69 8.52
C TYR A 132 8.15 8.63 8.68
N SER A 133 8.93 8.87 7.62
CA SER A 133 10.05 9.82 7.67
C SER A 133 9.59 11.24 7.97
N ILE A 134 8.45 11.68 7.41
CA ILE A 134 7.89 13.01 7.67
C ILE A 134 7.46 13.13 9.14
N VAL A 135 6.80 12.10 9.69
CA VAL A 135 6.39 12.08 11.10
C VAL A 135 7.60 12.13 12.04
N ILE A 136 8.64 11.35 11.77
CA ILE A 136 9.86 11.34 12.58
C ILE A 136 10.56 12.70 12.54
N MET A 137 10.70 13.30 11.36
CA MET A 137 11.30 14.63 11.21
C MET A 137 10.48 15.71 11.92
N ALA A 138 9.14 15.66 11.83
CA ALA A 138 8.26 16.59 12.54
C ALA A 138 8.42 16.48 14.06
N LEU A 139 8.48 15.26 14.60
CA LEU A 139 8.69 15.03 16.04
C LEU A 139 10.05 15.54 16.52
N PHE A 140 11.14 15.27 15.78
CA PHE A 140 12.46 15.79 16.13
C PHE A 140 12.55 17.32 16.05
N SER A 141 11.93 17.93 15.03
CA SER A 141 11.90 19.39 14.89
C SER A 141 11.07 20.07 15.99
N GLY A 142 9.96 19.46 16.41
CA GLY A 142 9.12 19.97 17.50
C GLY A 142 9.81 19.89 18.86
N VAL A 143 10.55 18.80 19.15
CA VAL A 143 11.31 18.65 20.39
C VAL A 143 12.46 19.67 20.45
N MET A 144 13.22 19.82 19.37
CA MET A 144 14.32 20.80 19.31
C MET A 144 13.82 22.24 19.33
N GLY A 145 12.76 22.56 18.59
CA GLY A 145 12.14 23.89 18.57
C GLY A 145 11.50 24.25 19.92
N GLY A 146 10.81 23.32 20.56
CA GLY A 146 10.24 23.50 21.89
C GLY A 146 11.31 23.71 22.98
N TYR A 147 12.43 22.99 22.89
CA TYR A 147 13.58 23.17 23.78
C TYR A 147 14.22 24.55 23.61
N TYR A 148 14.41 25.01 22.37
CA TYR A 148 14.98 26.33 22.08
C TYR A 148 14.07 27.48 22.53
N TRP A 149 12.75 27.35 22.30
CA TRP A 149 11.76 28.32 22.74
C TRP A 149 11.66 28.43 24.27
N HIS A 150 11.70 27.29 24.97
CA HIS A 150 11.72 27.26 26.44
C HIS A 150 12.96 28.00 27.01
N MET A 151 14.13 27.86 26.38
CA MET A 151 15.35 28.56 26.81
C MET A 151 15.28 30.09 26.62
N GLN A 152 14.60 30.58 25.58
CA GLN A 152 14.40 32.02 25.36
C GLN A 152 13.41 32.66 26.34
N LEU A 153 12.38 31.94 26.77
CA LEU A 153 11.42 32.45 27.76
C LEU A 153 12.00 32.55 29.18
N THR A 154 13.05 31.78 29.51
CA THR A 154 13.70 31.84 30.84
C THR A 154 14.66 33.02 31.03
N THR A 155 14.99 33.77 29.98
CA THR A 155 15.73 35.03 30.13
C THR A 155 14.80 36.16 30.56
N LYS A 156 14.66 36.33 31.88
CA LYS A 156 13.99 37.51 32.49
C LYS A 156 14.68 38.80 32.02
N PRO A 157 13.97 39.76 31.40
CA PRO A 157 14.46 41.13 31.33
C PRO A 157 14.43 41.76 32.74
N PRO A 158 15.34 42.68 33.08
CA PRO A 158 15.28 43.39 34.35
C PRO A 158 14.01 44.24 34.41
N ILE A 159 13.26 44.09 35.51
CA ILE A 159 12.02 44.81 35.79
C ILE A 159 12.34 46.30 35.93
N GLN A 160 11.87 47.12 34.98
CA GLN A 160 11.66 48.54 35.21
C GLN A 160 10.19 48.76 35.50
N THR A 161 9.90 49.26 36.70
CA THR A 161 8.57 49.66 37.16
C THR A 161 8.11 50.85 36.32
N ALA A 162 7.22 50.61 35.37
CA ALA A 162 6.48 51.66 34.68
C ALA A 162 5.03 51.64 35.15
N GLU A 163 4.60 52.81 35.62
CA GLU A 163 3.32 53.18 36.20
C GLU A 163 2.13 52.74 35.33
N ALA A 164 1.06 52.25 35.98
CA ALA A 164 -0.12 51.71 35.32
C ALA A 164 -0.92 52.81 34.58
N PRO A 165 -1.07 52.73 33.24
CA PRO A 165 -2.03 53.55 32.53
C PRO A 165 -3.38 52.83 32.49
N GLN A 166 -4.43 53.59 32.79
CA GLN A 166 -5.83 53.19 32.74
C GLN A 166 -6.22 52.50 31.41
N PRO A 167 -7.22 51.59 31.41
CA PRO A 167 -7.59 50.86 30.20
C PRO A 167 -8.20 51.82 29.15
N PRO A 168 -7.72 51.82 27.89
CA PRO A 168 -8.37 52.55 26.81
C PRO A 168 -9.69 51.86 26.42
N PRO A 169 -10.68 52.63 25.91
CA PRO A 169 -11.97 52.08 25.49
C PRO A 169 -11.78 51.10 24.33
N LYS A 170 -12.42 49.92 24.43
CA LYS A 170 -12.46 48.92 23.35
C LYS A 170 -12.95 49.60 22.06
N PRO A 171 -12.14 49.66 20.97
CA PRO A 171 -12.70 50.03 19.69
C PRO A 171 -13.68 48.94 19.27
N LEU A 172 -14.84 49.33 18.73
CA LEU A 172 -15.72 48.44 18.00
C LEU A 172 -14.94 47.92 16.78
N SER A 173 -14.23 46.79 16.95
CA SER A 173 -13.66 46.07 15.82
C SER A 173 -14.81 45.58 14.94
N LEU A 174 -14.90 46.18 13.75
CA LEU A 174 -15.78 45.76 12.66
C LEU A 174 -15.43 44.35 12.14
N GLU A 175 -14.27 43.85 12.54
CA GLU A 175 -13.73 42.57 12.16
C GLU A 175 -14.14 41.50 13.18
N ALA A 176 -14.71 40.42 12.67
CA ALA A 176 -15.27 39.37 13.50
C ALA A 176 -14.18 38.57 14.25
N SER A 177 -14.50 38.07 15.44
CA SER A 177 -13.49 37.41 16.26
C SER A 177 -13.12 36.04 15.67
N PRO A 178 -11.83 35.65 15.66
CA PRO A 178 -11.37 34.39 15.07
C PRO A 178 -12.02 33.16 15.71
N SER A 179 -12.40 33.24 16.99
CA SER A 179 -13.13 32.20 17.70
C SER A 179 -14.57 32.02 17.19
N GLU A 180 -15.27 33.11 16.85
CA GLU A 180 -16.64 33.05 16.32
C GLU A 180 -16.65 32.46 14.91
N THR A 181 -15.69 32.86 14.07
CA THR A 181 -15.49 32.31 12.72
C THR A 181 -15.22 30.80 12.73
N ALA A 182 -14.36 30.33 13.65
CA ALA A 182 -14.05 28.91 13.78
C ALA A 182 -15.27 28.08 14.22
N ALA A 183 -16.12 28.65 15.08
CA ALA A 183 -17.37 28.01 15.50
C ALA A 183 -18.33 27.83 14.31
N ILE A 184 -18.48 28.85 13.47
CA ILE A 184 -19.30 28.78 12.24
C ILE A 184 -18.78 27.71 11.29
N TYR A 185 -17.47 27.69 11.04
CA TYR A 185 -16.83 26.69 10.17
C TYR A 185 -17.09 25.26 10.67
N SER A 186 -16.98 25.04 11.98
CA SER A 186 -17.22 23.72 12.57
C SER A 186 -18.67 23.25 12.36
N ARG A 187 -19.65 24.16 12.47
CA ARG A 187 -21.07 23.86 12.25
C ARG A 187 -21.34 23.54 10.78
N LEU A 188 -20.81 24.33 9.85
CA LEU A 188 -20.96 24.06 8.41
C LEU A 188 -20.38 22.70 8.01
N GLU A 189 -19.23 22.32 8.57
CA GLU A 189 -18.62 21.01 8.29
C GLU A 189 -19.44 19.84 8.86
N THR A 190 -20.05 20.03 10.04
CA THR A 190 -20.99 19.02 10.57
C THR A 190 -22.22 18.86 9.69
N MET A 191 -22.77 19.96 9.15
CA MET A 191 -23.94 19.93 8.27
C MET A 191 -23.71 19.12 6.99
N LYS A 192 -22.49 19.10 6.44
CA LYS A 192 -22.15 18.27 5.26
C LYS A 192 -22.36 16.78 5.48
N HIS A 193 -22.31 16.33 6.73
CA HIS A 193 -22.43 14.93 7.12
C HIS A 193 -23.82 14.57 7.67
N GLY A 194 -24.76 15.53 7.71
CA GLY A 194 -26.14 15.34 8.14
C GLY A 194 -27.12 15.58 7.00
N ASP A 195 -28.34 15.06 7.15
CA ASP A 195 -29.46 15.42 6.29
C ASP A 195 -30.14 16.68 6.87
N CYS A 196 -29.82 17.83 6.28
CA CYS A 196 -30.25 19.15 6.75
C CYS A 196 -31.45 19.67 5.96
N ARG A 197 -32.53 20.02 6.68
CA ARG A 197 -33.68 20.72 6.09
C ARG A 197 -33.39 22.22 6.10
N LEU A 198 -32.89 22.71 4.97
CA LEU A 198 -32.63 24.13 4.74
C LEU A 198 -33.93 24.94 4.65
N LEU A 199 -33.86 26.22 5.01
CA LEU A 199 -34.97 27.15 4.89
C LEU A 199 -35.19 27.50 3.41
N GLU A 200 -36.44 27.61 2.98
CA GLU A 200 -36.76 28.02 1.62
C GLU A 200 -36.34 29.48 1.38
N ALA A 201 -35.29 29.67 0.58
CA ALA A 201 -34.68 30.97 0.29
C ALA A 201 -35.63 32.02 -0.36
N LEU A 202 -36.83 31.61 -0.78
CA LEU A 202 -37.88 32.49 -1.32
C LEU A 202 -38.64 33.27 -0.25
N GLN A 203 -38.62 32.81 1.00
CA GLN A 203 -39.35 33.44 2.11
C GLN A 203 -38.49 34.45 2.90
N LEU A 204 -37.19 34.56 2.59
CA LEU A 204 -36.27 35.48 3.26
C LEU A 204 -36.24 36.87 2.60
N PRO A 205 -36.15 37.97 3.39
CA PRO A 205 -35.91 39.30 2.85
C PRO A 205 -34.63 39.39 2.03
N ASP A 206 -34.61 40.17 0.95
CA ASP A 206 -33.54 40.18 -0.06
C ASP A 206 -32.12 40.41 0.52
N ARG A 207 -32.00 41.21 1.59
CA ARG A 207 -30.70 41.46 2.27
C ARG A 207 -30.17 40.25 3.05
N VAL A 208 -31.06 39.41 3.59
CA VAL A 208 -30.72 38.21 4.37
C VAL A 208 -30.50 37.03 3.45
N LYS A 209 -31.22 37.01 2.32
CA LYS A 209 -31.16 35.97 1.31
C LYS A 209 -29.79 35.82 0.66
N SER A 210 -29.11 36.91 0.33
CA SER A 210 -27.74 36.84 -0.25
C SER A 210 -26.75 36.22 0.73
N VAL A 211 -26.78 36.68 2.00
CA VAL A 211 -25.92 36.17 3.08
C VAL A 211 -26.21 34.70 3.37
N TYR A 212 -27.49 34.28 3.33
CA TYR A 212 -27.90 32.88 3.51
C TYR A 212 -27.38 31.97 2.40
N ILE A 213 -27.58 32.36 1.14
CA ILE A 213 -27.14 31.57 -0.02
C ILE A 213 -25.61 31.45 -0.03
N GLU A 214 -24.91 32.56 0.21
CA GLU A 214 -23.45 32.55 0.14
C GLU A 214 -22.80 31.79 1.30
N ASN A 215 -23.27 31.99 2.53
CA ASN A 215 -22.57 31.43 3.70
C ASN A 215 -23.08 30.05 4.12
N ILE A 216 -24.38 29.77 3.97
CA ILE A 216 -24.99 28.51 4.44
C ILE A 216 -25.15 27.50 3.29
N ILE A 217 -25.60 27.93 2.11
CA ILE A 217 -25.76 27.01 0.96
C ILE A 217 -24.42 26.75 0.27
N ASN A 218 -23.68 27.82 -0.05
CA ASN A 218 -22.38 27.69 -0.73
C ASN A 218 -21.22 27.41 0.25
N GLY A 219 -21.44 27.56 1.56
CA GLY A 219 -20.45 27.25 2.59
C GLY A 219 -19.31 28.26 2.71
N HIS A 220 -19.50 29.50 2.27
CA HIS A 220 -18.53 30.58 2.48
C HIS A 220 -18.57 31.06 3.95
N VAL A 221 -17.45 31.55 4.47
CA VAL A 221 -17.39 32.08 5.84
C VAL A 221 -17.00 33.55 5.79
N THR A 222 -17.99 34.42 5.95
CA THR A 222 -17.80 35.88 6.02
C THR A 222 -16.94 36.31 7.21
N THR A 223 -16.12 37.34 7.00
CA THR A 223 -15.29 37.99 8.03
C THR A 223 -15.97 39.22 8.65
N ASN A 224 -17.15 39.59 8.16
CA ASN A 224 -17.94 40.73 8.63
C ASN A 224 -18.75 40.35 9.88
N ARG A 225 -18.60 41.12 10.96
CA ARG A 225 -19.24 40.85 12.26
C ARG A 225 -20.77 40.81 12.18
N ASP A 226 -21.39 41.73 11.45
CA ASP A 226 -22.86 41.81 11.37
C ASP A 226 -23.44 40.62 10.59
N GLU A 227 -22.75 40.19 9.54
CA GLU A 227 -23.12 39.02 8.76
C GLU A 227 -22.89 37.72 9.54
N GLN A 228 -21.84 37.63 10.36
CA GLN A 228 -21.63 36.46 11.22
C GLN A 228 -22.71 36.28 12.28
N ILE A 229 -23.21 37.38 12.87
CA ILE A 229 -24.32 37.33 13.82
C ILE A 229 -25.57 36.81 13.10
N LEU A 230 -25.84 37.31 11.89
CA LEU A 230 -26.98 36.88 11.08
C LEU A 230 -26.86 35.40 10.66
N VAL A 231 -25.67 34.96 10.24
CA VAL A 231 -25.40 33.56 9.89
C VAL A 231 -25.64 32.64 11.09
N ASN A 232 -25.19 33.00 12.29
CA ASN A 232 -25.46 32.21 13.49
C ASN A 232 -26.96 32.08 13.78
N GLN A 233 -27.71 33.18 13.66
CA GLN A 233 -29.17 33.15 13.83
C GLN A 233 -29.88 32.28 12.80
N LEU A 234 -29.40 32.28 11.54
CA LEU A 234 -29.95 31.45 10.47
C LEU A 234 -29.57 29.98 10.63
N LEU A 235 -28.34 29.69 11.08
CA LEU A 235 -27.89 28.33 11.37
C LEU A 235 -28.69 27.68 12.50
N ASP A 236 -29.06 28.45 13.54
CA ASP A 236 -29.89 27.94 14.64
C ASP A 236 -31.33 27.59 14.19
N GLN A 237 -31.78 28.11 13.05
CA GLN A 237 -33.09 27.79 12.46
C GLN A 237 -33.03 26.56 11.52
N VAL A 238 -31.84 26.10 11.12
CA VAL A 238 -31.68 24.92 10.28
C VAL A 238 -31.72 23.66 11.15
N GLN A 239 -32.63 22.74 10.82
CA GLN A 239 -32.74 21.45 11.49
C GLN A 239 -31.99 20.38 10.70
N CYS A 240 -30.98 19.75 11.32
CA CYS A 240 -30.19 18.69 10.71
C CYS A 240 -30.35 17.37 11.47
N ASN A 241 -30.63 16.30 10.73
CA ASN A 241 -30.62 14.94 11.25
C ASN A 241 -29.26 14.30 10.93
N TYR A 242 -28.53 13.93 11.97
CA TYR A 242 -27.23 13.30 11.82
C TYR A 242 -27.37 11.79 12.01
N THR A 243 -26.87 11.01 11.04
CA THR A 243 -26.79 9.56 11.21
C THR A 243 -25.84 9.23 12.36
N PRO A 244 -26.26 8.48 13.39
CA PRO A 244 -25.40 8.16 14.52
C PRO A 244 -24.21 7.31 14.05
N LYS A 245 -23.02 7.63 14.57
CA LYS A 245 -21.72 7.05 14.16
C LYS A 245 -21.65 5.51 14.18
N LEU A 246 -22.56 4.86 14.93
CA LEU A 246 -22.67 3.41 14.99
C LEU A 246 -23.20 2.77 13.69
N MET A 247 -23.93 3.52 12.86
CA MET A 247 -24.48 3.02 11.59
C MET A 247 -23.65 3.43 10.36
N ALA A 248 -22.62 4.26 10.53
CA ALA A 248 -21.75 4.69 9.43
C ALA A 248 -20.75 3.59 8.99
N ASN A 249 -20.46 2.61 9.87
CA ASN A 249 -19.50 1.53 9.63
C ASN A 249 -20.15 0.16 9.37
N SER A 250 -21.48 0.06 9.29
CA SER A 250 -22.17 -1.18 8.94
C SER A 250 -22.46 -1.23 7.44
N LYS A 251 -21.43 -1.51 6.64
CA LYS A 251 -21.58 -1.98 5.26
C LYS A 251 -20.67 -3.17 5.04
#